data_AF-A0A969KYM1-F1
#
_entry.id   AF-A0A969KYM1-F1
#
_cell.length_a   1.000
_cell.length_b   1.000
_cell.length_c   1.000
_cell.angle_alpha   90.00
_cell.angle_beta   90.00
_cell.angle_gamma   90.00
#
_symmetry.space_group_name_H-M   'P 1'
#
loop_
_entity.id
_entity.type
_entity.pdbx_description
1 polymer ?
#
loop_
_entity_poly.entity_id
_entity_poly.type
_entity_poly.pdbx_seq_one_letter_code
_entity_poly.pdbx_strand_id
1 'polypeptide(L)' 'MSKIPPNYPLLTHTEALAAANGKPLAEITLEEAAAGHLTAADLQISAETLRAQAEIARQAG' A
#
# COMPACT_ATOMS: atom_id res chain seq x y z
N MET A 1 0.48 19.41 11.50
CA MET A 1 -0.42 18.28 11.83
C MET A 1 0.47 17.10 12.19
N SER A 2 0.43 16.61 13.43
CA SER A 2 1.29 15.49 13.84
C SER A 2 0.77 14.20 13.20
N LYS A 3 1.54 13.58 12.30
CA LYS A 3 1.13 12.33 11.61
C LYS A 3 1.15 11.22 12.67
N ILE A 4 0.01 10.56 12.90
CA ILE A 4 -0.06 9.38 13.79
C ILE A 4 0.92 8.33 13.24
N PRO A 5 1.78 7.71 14.07
CA PRO A 5 2.73 6.71 13.60
C PRO A 5 1.98 5.50 12.99
N PRO A 6 2.52 4.89 11.91
CA PRO A 6 1.90 3.73 11.27
C PRO A 6 1.94 2.49 12.18
N ASN A 7 0.87 1.70 12.17
CA ASN A 7 0.76 0.46 12.95
C ASN A 7 0.78 -0.78 12.05
N TYR A 8 1.38 -1.86 12.56
CA TYR A 8 1.31 -3.16 11.90
C TYR A 8 0.04 -3.93 12.31
N PRO A 9 -0.62 -4.66 11.38
CA PRO A 9 -0.40 -4.67 9.94
C PRO A 9 -0.98 -3.41 9.27
N LEU A 10 -0.29 -2.83 8.28
CA LEU A 10 -0.80 -1.64 7.56
C LEU A 10 -2.17 -1.87 6.94
N LEU A 11 -2.40 -3.06 6.37
CA LEU A 11 -3.64 -3.40 5.66
C LEU A 11 -4.91 -3.21 6.52
N THR A 12 -4.80 -3.41 7.84
CA THR A 12 -5.95 -3.29 8.76
C THR A 12 -6.05 -1.92 9.42
N HIS A 13 -5.02 -1.08 9.32
CA HIS A 13 -4.90 0.18 10.06
C HIS A 13 -4.88 1.42 9.15
N THR A 14 -4.94 1.26 7.83
CA THR A 14 -5.06 2.37 6.88
C THR A 14 -5.77 1.94 5.60
N GLU A 15 -6.65 2.82 5.09
CA GLU A 15 -7.32 2.66 3.79
C GLU A 15 -6.53 3.32 2.65
N ALA A 16 -5.47 4.07 2.96
CA ALA A 16 -4.70 4.85 1.99
C ALA A 16 -3.55 4.06 1.32
N LEU A 17 -3.68 2.73 1.20
CA LEU A 17 -2.68 1.92 0.52
C LEU A 17 -2.87 1.98 -1.00
N ALA A 18 -1.76 2.24 -1.69
CA ALA A 18 -1.71 2.32 -3.13
C ALA A 18 -0.45 1.64 -3.68
N ALA A 19 -0.54 1.23 -4.94
CA ALA A 19 0.58 0.77 -5.75
C ALA A 19 1.55 1.92 -6.09
N ALA A 20 2.70 1.57 -6.66
CA ALA A 20 3.74 2.53 -7.05
C ALA A 20 3.25 3.60 -8.03
N ASN A 21 2.31 3.25 -8.90
CA ASN A 21 1.68 4.16 -9.86
C ASN A 21 0.49 4.96 -9.27
N GLY A 22 0.20 4.80 -7.98
CA GLY A 22 -0.90 5.47 -7.30
C GLY A 22 -2.25 4.77 -7.37
N LYS A 23 -2.36 3.62 -8.06
CA LYS A 23 -3.60 2.83 -8.08
C LYS A 23 -3.96 2.39 -6.64
N PRO A 24 -5.17 2.68 -6.14
CA PRO A 24 -5.60 2.21 -4.83
C PRO A 24 -5.57 0.68 -4.73
N LEU A 25 -5.14 0.15 -3.59
CA LEU A 25 -5.08 -1.31 -3.38
C LEU A 25 -6.45 -1.98 -3.54
N ALA A 26 -7.54 -1.28 -3.20
CA ALA A 26 -8.91 -1.75 -3.37
C ALA A 26 -9.33 -1.97 -4.84
N GLU A 27 -8.64 -1.35 -5.80
CA GLU A 27 -8.87 -1.52 -7.24
C GLU A 27 -8.05 -2.67 -7.84
N ILE A 28 -7.18 -3.32 -7.04
CA ILE A 28 -6.41 -4.48 -7.47
C ILE A 28 -7.25 -5.73 -7.20
N THR A 29 -8.15 -6.05 -8.13
CA THR A 29 -9.07 -7.19 -8.04
C THR A 29 -8.85 -8.21 -9.16
N LEU A 30 -9.43 -9.40 -9.00
CA LEU A 30 -9.36 -10.43 -10.03
C LEU A 30 -10.19 -10.04 -11.27
N GLU A 31 -11.27 -9.31 -11.07
CA GLU A 31 -12.14 -8.80 -12.14
C GLU A 31 -11.37 -7.83 -13.04
N GLU A 32 -10.64 -6.87 -12.45
CA GLU A 32 -9.82 -5.91 -13.20
C GLU A 32 -8.62 -6.60 -13.88
N ALA A 33 -8.07 -7.66 -13.27
CA ALA A 33 -7.05 -8.49 -13.91
C ALA A 33 -7.60 -9.22 -15.14
N ALA A 34 -8.75 -9.88 -15.00
CA ALA A 34 -9.39 -10.63 -16.07
C ALA A 34 -9.87 -9.73 -17.22
N ALA A 35 -10.28 -8.50 -16.92
CA ALA A 35 -10.63 -7.48 -17.91
C ALA A 35 -9.41 -6.89 -18.65
N GLY A 36 -8.19 -7.19 -18.20
CA GLY A 36 -6.95 -6.63 -18.77
C GLY A 36 -6.65 -5.19 -18.34
N HIS A 37 -7.27 -4.71 -17.27
CA HIS A 37 -7.08 -3.36 -16.72
C HIS A 37 -5.94 -3.28 -15.69
N LEU A 38 -5.39 -4.43 -15.29
CA LEU A 38 -4.20 -4.52 -14.46
C LEU A 38 -2.98 -4.94 -15.26
N THR A 39 -1.86 -4.32 -14.95
CA THR A 39 -0.53 -4.63 -15.46
C THR A 39 0.38 -5.01 -14.29
N ALA A 40 1.55 -5.58 -14.60
CA ALA A 40 2.55 -5.87 -13.57
C ALA A 40 3.02 -4.62 -12.80
N ALA A 41 2.93 -3.43 -13.40
CA ALA A 41 3.27 -2.18 -12.74
C ALA A 41 2.27 -1.82 -11.62
N ASP A 42 1.02 -2.25 -11.72
CA ASP A 42 -0.02 -2.05 -10.69
C ASP A 42 0.22 -2.91 -9.45
N LEU A 43 1.09 -3.92 -9.52
CA LEU A 43 1.39 -4.83 -8.40
C LEU A 43 2.68 -4.45 -7.65
N GLN A 44 3.23 -3.26 -7.93
CA GLN A 44 4.44 -2.78 -7.28
C GLN A 44 4.11 -1.94 -6.04
N ILE A 45 4.87 -2.14 -4.96
CA ILE A 45 4.70 -1.39 -3.71
C ILE A 45 5.05 0.10 -3.88
N SER A 46 4.25 0.99 -3.28
CA SER A 46 4.58 2.43 -3.29
C SER A 46 5.71 2.78 -2.32
N ALA A 47 6.44 3.83 -2.66
CA ALA A 47 7.48 4.38 -1.79
C ALA A 47 6.92 4.89 -0.44
N GLU A 48 5.65 5.33 -0.40
CA GLU A 48 5.00 5.71 0.86
C GLU A 48 4.78 4.49 1.77
N THR A 49 4.25 3.39 1.22
CA THR A 49 4.05 2.15 1.98
C THR A 49 5.38 1.61 2.51
N LEU A 50 6.46 1.66 1.72
CA LEU A 50 7.80 1.26 2.19
C LEU A 50 8.29 2.12 3.36
N ARG A 51 8.09 3.45 3.32
CA ARG A 51 8.48 4.33 4.43
C ARG A 51 7.66 4.05 5.69
N ALA A 52 6.37 3.74 5.54
CA ALA A 52 5.53 3.37 6.67
C ALA A 52 5.98 2.04 7.31
N GLN A 53 6.33 1.04 6.50
CA GLN A 53 6.91 -0.22 7.00
C GLN A 53 8.27 -0.02 7.66
N ALA A 54 9.13 0.85 7.11
CA ALA A 54 10.41 1.18 7.74
C ALA A 54 10.22 1.86 9.11
N GLU A 55 9.18 2.68 9.25
CA GLU A 55 8.85 3.30 10.52
C GLU A 55 8.32 2.30 11.55
N ILE A 56 7.44 1.38 11.13
CA ILE A 56 7.03 0.23 11.94
C ILE A 56 8.25 -0.58 12.41
N ALA A 57 9.18 -0.88 11.51
CA ALA A 57 10.39 -1.62 11.84
C ALA A 57 11.24 -0.87 12.89
N ARG A 58 11.46 0.44 12.73
CA ARG A 58 12.18 1.25 13.73
C ARG A 58 11.51 1.23 15.11
N GLN A 59 10.19 1.15 15.17
CA GLN A 59 9.44 1.07 16.43
C GLN A 59 9.55 -0.30 17.10
N ALA A 60 9.78 -1.36 16.32
CA ALA A 60 9.92 -2.72 16.81
C ALA A 60 11.32 -3.03 17.38
N GLY A 61 12.33 -2.20 17.08
CA GLY A 61 13.73 -2.38 17.50
C GLY A 61 14.59 -3.08 16.45
#